data_AF-A0A4Q3EKF8-F1
#
_entry.id   AF-A0A4Q3EKF8-F1
#
_cell.length_a   1.000
_cell.length_b   1.000
_cell.length_c   1.000
_cell.angle_alpha   90.00
_cell.angle_beta   90.00
_cell.angle_gamma   90.00
#
_symmetry.space_group_name_H-M   'P 1'
#
loop_
_entity.id
_entity.type
_entity.pdbx_description
1 polymer ?
#
loop_
_entity_poly.entity_id
_entity_poly.type
_entity_poly.pdbx_seq_one_letter_code
_entity_poly.pdbx_strand_id
1 'polypeptide(L)'
;MKLKLKTSAAIAVALFTINTVSIAQQMPAKTADLPKNWHTLDLQKDGYFGVSLNQAYDFLKGKKSKTVVVATIDSGADTLQKDLQPVLWTNTQEKAGNGKDDDRNGYTDDMHGWNFLGGPNGKADVNETTEEVREYYRLKDKYANITTASAAADKSEYAYWLKVKSIRDSTVNKSQTELNQLSPLMNALVTTDAYLKKTLNLKAGQSFTKNDLNKVEDTNDTLKQSKYIW
;
A
#
# COMPACT_ATOMS: atom_id res chain seq x y z
N MET A 1 53.76 -67.68 -3.44
CA MET A 1 53.49 -67.57 -4.89
C MET A 1 53.13 -66.13 -5.21
N LYS A 2 53.98 -65.47 -6.03
CA LYS A 2 53.75 -64.25 -6.85
C LYS A 2 53.37 -62.91 -6.18
N LEU A 3 54.42 -62.17 -5.78
CA LEU A 3 54.89 -60.87 -6.34
C LEU A 3 54.16 -60.40 -7.64
N LYS A 4 53.87 -59.13 -7.98
CA LYS A 4 54.40 -57.77 -7.69
C LYS A 4 53.30 -56.74 -8.07
N LEU A 5 53.32 -55.52 -7.52
CA LEU A 5 53.63 -54.31 -8.32
C LEU A 5 53.91 -53.09 -7.44
N LYS A 6 54.87 -52.29 -7.91
CA LYS A 6 55.47 -51.11 -7.30
C LYS A 6 54.55 -49.89 -7.41
N THR A 7 54.60 -48.99 -6.44
CA THR A 7 54.25 -47.58 -6.66
C THR A 7 55.26 -46.68 -5.95
N SER A 8 56.08 -46.01 -6.77
CA SER A 8 56.89 -44.87 -6.39
C SER A 8 55.99 -43.65 -6.24
N ALA A 9 56.05 -42.97 -5.10
CA ALA A 9 55.40 -41.68 -4.91
C ALA A 9 56.27 -40.58 -5.54
N ALA A 10 55.88 -40.10 -6.72
CA ALA A 10 56.44 -38.91 -7.33
C ALA A 10 55.53 -37.71 -7.01
N ILE A 11 56.13 -36.68 -6.41
CA ILE A 11 55.53 -35.37 -6.16
C ILE A 11 55.37 -34.66 -7.52
N ALA A 12 54.13 -34.32 -7.87
CA ALA A 12 53.83 -33.40 -8.97
C ALA A 12 52.89 -32.32 -8.43
N VAL A 13 53.47 -31.17 -8.10
CA VAL A 13 52.72 -29.93 -7.84
C VAL A 13 52.29 -29.39 -9.20
N ALA A 14 51.04 -29.67 -9.58
CA ALA A 14 50.42 -29.05 -10.74
C ALA A 14 49.81 -27.71 -10.31
N LEU A 15 50.46 -26.59 -10.68
CA LEU A 15 49.82 -25.28 -10.64
C LEU A 15 48.66 -25.26 -11.65
N PHE A 16 47.43 -25.32 -11.13
CA PHE A 16 46.23 -25.07 -11.92
C PHE A 16 45.97 -23.56 -11.96
N THR A 17 46.38 -22.89 -13.04
CA THR A 17 45.95 -21.52 -13.32
C THR A 17 44.52 -21.54 -13.86
N ILE A 18 43.55 -21.23 -12.99
CA ILE A 18 42.16 -21.01 -13.39
C ILE A 18 42.11 -19.68 -14.13
N ASN A 19 42.08 -19.70 -15.45
CA ASN A 19 41.72 -18.54 -16.25
C ASN A 19 40.21 -18.31 -16.10
N THR A 20 39.82 -17.39 -15.21
CA THR A 20 38.44 -16.88 -15.16
C THR A 20 38.23 -15.99 -16.37
N VAL A 21 37.71 -16.55 -17.46
CA VAL A 21 37.13 -15.76 -18.54
C VAL A 21 35.87 -15.10 -17.97
N SER A 22 36.00 -13.84 -17.58
CA SER A 22 34.86 -13.01 -17.25
C SER A 22 34.08 -12.76 -18.53
N ILE A 23 33.11 -13.62 -18.83
CA ILE A 23 32.05 -13.27 -19.77
C ILE A 23 31.21 -12.23 -19.03
N ALA A 24 31.50 -10.95 -19.27
CA ALA A 24 30.59 -9.89 -18.90
C ALA A 24 29.27 -10.18 -19.62
N GLN A 25 28.26 -10.67 -18.89
CA GLN A 25 26.89 -10.65 -19.36
C GLN A 25 26.55 -9.17 -19.53
N GLN A 26 26.59 -8.67 -20.77
CA GLN A 26 25.97 -7.41 -21.10
C GLN A 26 24.50 -7.56 -20.70
N MET A 27 24.10 -6.87 -19.64
CA MET A 27 22.68 -6.74 -19.33
C MET A 27 22.00 -6.24 -20.61
N PRO A 28 20.88 -6.85 -21.03
CA PRO A 28 20.14 -6.36 -22.18
C PRO A 28 19.94 -4.85 -21.99
N ALA A 29 20.23 -4.08 -23.05
CA ALA A 29 20.10 -2.64 -23.01
C ALA A 29 18.73 -2.28 -22.40
N LYS A 30 18.71 -1.31 -21.47
CA LYS A 30 17.47 -0.80 -20.88
C LYS A 30 16.49 -0.53 -22.01
N THR A 31 15.37 -1.26 -22.04
CA THR A 31 14.32 -1.01 -23.02
C THR A 31 13.89 0.45 -22.91
N ALA A 32 13.72 1.12 -24.05
CA ALA A 32 13.27 2.50 -24.08
C ALA A 32 12.02 2.67 -23.20
N ASP A 33 11.99 3.73 -22.38
CA ASP A 33 10.86 3.99 -21.49
C ASP A 33 9.59 4.16 -22.35
N LEU A 34 8.48 3.55 -21.91
CA LEU A 34 7.20 3.66 -22.61
C LEU A 34 6.77 5.13 -22.70
N PRO A 35 6.13 5.55 -23.81
CA PRO A 35 5.47 6.85 -23.88
C PRO A 35 4.50 7.02 -22.71
N LYS A 36 4.49 8.20 -22.08
CA LYS A 36 3.64 8.45 -20.89
C LYS A 36 2.14 8.18 -21.14
N ASN A 37 1.68 8.37 -22.38
CA ASN A 37 0.31 8.16 -22.81
C ASN A 37 0.09 6.84 -23.57
N TRP A 38 0.97 5.83 -23.42
CA TRP A 38 0.88 4.57 -24.16
C TRP A 38 -0.51 3.92 -24.10
N HIS A 39 -1.19 4.05 -22.96
CA HIS A 39 -2.53 3.48 -22.73
C HIS A 39 -3.60 4.08 -23.65
N THR A 40 -3.35 5.25 -24.25
CA THR A 40 -4.26 5.91 -25.21
C THR A 40 -3.98 5.53 -26.67
N LEU A 41 -2.83 4.90 -26.95
CA LEU A 41 -2.34 4.62 -28.30
C LEU A 41 -2.98 3.37 -28.91
N ASP A 42 -2.70 3.13 -30.19
CA ASP A 42 -3.21 1.99 -30.94
C ASP A 42 -2.10 0.99 -31.33
N LEU A 43 -2.45 -0.30 -31.37
CA LEU A 43 -1.48 -1.35 -31.68
C LEU A 43 -1.00 -1.29 -33.14
N GLN A 44 -1.90 -1.09 -34.09
CA GLN A 44 -1.57 -1.16 -35.51
C GLN A 44 -0.88 0.13 -35.98
N LYS A 45 -1.33 1.27 -35.46
CA LYS A 45 -0.85 2.59 -35.85
C LYS A 45 0.41 3.00 -35.10
N ASP A 46 0.44 2.78 -33.79
CA ASP A 46 1.47 3.30 -32.90
C ASP A 46 2.38 2.19 -32.32
N GLY A 47 1.99 0.92 -32.42
CA GLY A 47 2.75 -0.22 -31.92
C GLY A 47 2.52 -0.54 -30.44
N TYR A 48 1.53 0.07 -29.79
CA TYR A 48 1.26 -0.09 -28.36
C TYR A 48 -0.13 -0.66 -28.09
N PHE A 49 -0.25 -1.55 -27.11
CA PHE A 49 -1.52 -2.14 -26.67
C PHE A 49 -2.36 -1.16 -25.82
N GLY A 50 -2.67 0.02 -26.35
CA GLY A 50 -3.58 0.98 -25.72
C GLY A 50 -5.04 0.81 -26.16
N VAL A 51 -5.90 1.74 -25.73
CA VAL A 51 -7.35 1.72 -26.00
C VAL A 51 -7.75 2.38 -27.34
N SER A 52 -6.78 2.75 -28.18
CA SER A 52 -7.01 3.37 -29.50
C SER A 52 -7.87 4.64 -29.42
N LEU A 53 -7.60 5.50 -28.43
CA LEU A 53 -8.45 6.64 -28.07
C LEU A 53 -8.72 7.61 -29.24
N ASN A 54 -7.70 7.92 -30.04
CA ASN A 54 -7.83 8.82 -31.18
C ASN A 54 -8.77 8.26 -32.26
N GLN A 55 -8.72 6.94 -32.51
CA GLN A 55 -9.62 6.30 -33.48
C GLN A 55 -11.07 6.32 -32.97
N ALA A 56 -11.29 6.14 -31.66
CA ALA A 56 -12.60 6.29 -31.06
C ALA A 56 -13.15 7.71 -31.25
N TYR A 57 -12.34 8.76 -31.01
CA TYR A 57 -12.74 10.14 -31.29
C TYR A 57 -13.05 10.38 -32.77
N ASP A 58 -12.24 9.85 -33.68
CA ASP A 58 -12.48 9.93 -35.12
C ASP A 58 -13.80 9.26 -35.52
N PHE A 59 -14.09 8.07 -34.98
CA PHE A 59 -15.33 7.36 -35.19
C PHE A 59 -16.55 8.14 -34.67
N LEU A 60 -16.41 8.89 -33.57
CA LEU A 60 -17.50 9.65 -32.97
C LEU A 60 -17.81 10.97 -33.70
N LYS A 61 -16.96 11.43 -34.61
CA LYS A 61 -17.19 12.68 -35.38
C LYS A 61 -18.54 12.66 -36.09
N GLY A 62 -19.30 13.74 -35.92
CA GLY A 62 -20.64 13.90 -36.53
C GLY A 62 -21.76 13.09 -35.87
N LYS A 63 -21.47 12.27 -34.85
CA LYS A 63 -22.50 11.58 -34.07
C LYS A 63 -23.05 12.50 -32.99
N LYS A 64 -24.35 12.38 -32.69
CA LYS A 64 -24.99 13.11 -31.58
C LYS A 64 -24.53 12.50 -30.26
N SER A 65 -23.97 13.32 -29.38
CA SER A 65 -23.60 12.93 -28.02
C SER A 65 -24.81 12.93 -27.08
N LYS A 66 -24.73 12.13 -26.02
CA LYS A 66 -25.61 12.18 -24.87
C LYS A 66 -24.74 12.28 -23.62
N THR A 67 -25.07 13.21 -22.73
CA THR A 67 -24.40 13.29 -21.43
C THR A 67 -24.77 12.06 -20.61
N VAL A 68 -23.75 11.40 -20.06
CA VAL A 68 -23.90 10.25 -19.16
C VAL A 68 -23.36 10.66 -17.80
N VAL A 69 -24.15 10.45 -16.75
CA VAL A 69 -23.69 10.61 -15.37
C VAL A 69 -23.02 9.31 -14.94
N VAL A 70 -21.79 9.39 -14.47
CA VAL A 70 -21.00 8.25 -13.99
C VAL A 70 -20.74 8.45 -12.50
N ALA A 71 -21.17 7.50 -11.67
CA ALA A 71 -20.88 7.50 -10.24
C ALA A 71 -19.54 6.81 -9.99
N THR A 72 -18.60 7.53 -9.37
CA THR A 72 -17.31 7.00 -8.93
C THR A 72 -17.36 6.75 -7.43
N ILE A 73 -17.13 5.51 -7.01
CA ILE A 73 -17.03 5.13 -5.59
C ILE A 73 -15.57 4.87 -5.29
N ASP A 74 -14.91 5.88 -4.75
CA ASP A 74 -13.47 5.90 -4.44
C ASP A 74 -13.26 6.82 -3.21
N SER A 75 -12.02 7.21 -2.96
CA SER A 75 -11.56 8.19 -1.98
C SER A 75 -12.05 9.63 -2.21
N GLY A 76 -12.85 9.88 -3.25
CA GLY A 76 -13.39 11.18 -3.63
C GLY A 76 -12.71 11.77 -4.88
N ALA A 77 -12.97 13.05 -5.14
CA ALA A 77 -12.37 13.79 -6.24
C ALA A 77 -12.00 15.21 -5.79
N ASP A 78 -10.88 15.73 -6.30
CA ASP A 78 -10.53 17.13 -6.11
C ASP A 78 -11.44 18.02 -6.98
N THR A 79 -12.48 18.57 -6.35
CA THR A 79 -13.44 19.45 -7.03
C THR A 79 -12.85 20.80 -7.45
N LEU A 80 -11.64 21.14 -6.98
CA LEU A 80 -10.91 22.34 -7.37
C LEU A 80 -9.98 22.11 -8.57
N GLN A 81 -9.81 20.85 -9.03
CA GLN A 81 -9.00 20.56 -10.21
C GLN A 81 -9.63 21.19 -11.46
N LYS A 82 -8.86 22.07 -12.12
CA LYS A 82 -9.31 22.84 -13.30
C LYS A 82 -9.86 21.99 -14.44
N ASP A 83 -9.27 20.82 -14.68
CA ASP A 83 -9.70 19.93 -15.78
C ASP A 83 -10.95 19.11 -15.43
N LEU A 84 -11.28 18.99 -14.14
CA LEU A 84 -12.50 18.29 -13.70
C LEU A 84 -13.70 19.21 -13.56
N GLN A 85 -13.51 20.48 -13.15
CA GLN A 85 -14.62 21.42 -12.94
C GLN A 85 -15.69 21.45 -14.05
N PRO A 86 -15.34 21.42 -15.35
CA PRO A 86 -16.34 21.47 -16.42
C PRO A 86 -17.20 20.19 -16.55
N VAL A 87 -16.75 19.08 -15.97
CA VAL A 87 -17.40 17.76 -16.08
C VAL A 87 -17.91 17.21 -14.75
N LEU A 88 -17.75 17.95 -13.65
CA LEU A 88 -18.33 17.58 -12.36
C LEU A 88 -19.86 17.54 -12.46
N TRP A 89 -20.43 16.44 -11.98
CA TRP A 89 -21.87 16.38 -11.76
C TRP A 89 -22.26 17.38 -10.66
N THR A 90 -23.41 18.03 -10.82
CA THR A 90 -23.96 18.96 -9.83
C THR A 90 -25.36 18.51 -9.44
N ASN A 91 -25.61 18.34 -8.14
CA ASN A 91 -26.96 18.07 -7.64
C ASN A 91 -27.82 19.33 -7.80
N THR A 92 -28.67 19.36 -8.82
CA THR A 92 -29.56 20.50 -9.09
C THR A 92 -30.73 20.59 -8.11
N GLN A 93 -30.94 19.57 -7.29
CA GLN A 93 -31.99 19.55 -6.27
C GLN A 93 -31.53 20.18 -4.95
N GLU A 94 -30.22 20.39 -4.77
CA GLU A 94 -29.62 21.04 -3.60
C GLU A 94 -29.39 22.53 -3.80
N LYS A 95 -29.43 23.30 -2.71
CA LYS A 95 -29.00 24.71 -2.69
C LYS A 95 -27.70 24.85 -1.90
N ALA A 96 -26.61 25.08 -2.64
CA ALA A 96 -25.27 25.18 -2.09
C ALA A 96 -25.17 26.04 -0.81
N GLY A 97 -24.75 25.39 0.28
CA GLY A 97 -24.31 26.04 1.52
C GLY A 97 -25.44 26.55 2.39
N ASN A 98 -26.65 25.99 2.27
CA ASN A 98 -27.78 26.37 3.11
C ASN A 98 -27.89 25.52 4.39
N GLY A 99 -27.07 24.47 4.53
CA GLY A 99 -27.05 23.57 5.69
C GLY A 99 -28.28 22.67 5.79
N LYS A 100 -28.99 22.41 4.69
CA LYS A 100 -30.19 21.58 4.62
C LYS A 100 -30.02 20.47 3.58
N ASP A 101 -30.78 19.41 3.77
CA ASP A 101 -31.03 18.38 2.77
C ASP A 101 -32.31 18.81 2.04
N ASP A 102 -32.14 19.48 0.89
CA ASP A 102 -33.23 20.06 0.10
C ASP A 102 -33.98 18.96 -0.68
N ASP A 103 -33.28 17.93 -1.14
CA ASP A 103 -33.83 16.84 -1.95
C ASP A 103 -34.36 15.64 -1.14
N ARG A 104 -34.09 15.63 0.17
CA ARG A 104 -34.49 14.63 1.16
C ARG A 104 -33.90 13.24 0.91
N ASN A 105 -32.69 13.19 0.35
CA ASN A 105 -31.98 11.95 0.10
C ASN A 105 -31.17 11.43 1.32
N GLY A 106 -31.11 12.22 2.41
CA GLY A 106 -30.38 11.91 3.64
C GLY A 106 -28.99 12.57 3.74
N TYR A 107 -28.59 13.38 2.75
CA TYR A 107 -27.27 13.99 2.65
C TYR A 107 -27.39 15.52 2.52
N THR A 108 -26.91 16.24 3.52
CA THR A 108 -26.97 17.71 3.56
C THR A 108 -25.94 18.35 2.61
N ASP A 109 -26.37 19.25 1.72
CA ASP A 109 -25.49 19.99 0.80
C ASP A 109 -24.59 19.09 -0.10
N ASP A 110 -25.08 17.96 -0.62
CA ASP A 110 -24.32 16.98 -1.43
C ASP A 110 -24.10 17.42 -2.90
N MET A 111 -23.63 18.65 -3.09
CA MET A 111 -23.56 19.36 -4.38
C MET A 111 -22.82 18.61 -5.50
N HIS A 112 -21.77 17.85 -5.18
CA HIS A 112 -20.94 17.14 -6.16
C HIS A 112 -20.78 15.65 -5.80
N GLY A 113 -21.68 15.13 -4.98
CA GLY A 113 -21.59 13.80 -4.38
C GLY A 113 -21.41 13.87 -2.86
N TRP A 114 -21.11 12.71 -2.27
CA TRP A 114 -21.11 12.54 -0.82
C TRP A 114 -19.87 11.84 -0.30
N ASN A 115 -19.48 12.18 0.93
CA ASN A 115 -18.41 11.51 1.66
C ASN A 115 -18.99 10.62 2.76
N PHE A 116 -19.00 9.31 2.52
CA PHE A 116 -19.51 8.31 3.47
C PHE A 116 -18.61 8.06 4.69
N LEU A 117 -17.34 8.50 4.63
CA LEU A 117 -16.42 8.46 5.77
C LEU A 117 -16.47 9.75 6.60
N GLY A 118 -17.08 10.81 6.05
CA GLY A 118 -17.14 12.13 6.64
C GLY A 118 -18.16 12.23 7.77
N GLY A 119 -17.69 12.55 8.97
CA GLY A 119 -18.52 13.08 10.04
C GLY A 119 -18.68 14.61 9.95
N PRO A 120 -19.55 15.21 10.79
CA PRO A 120 -19.77 16.66 10.82
C PRO A 120 -18.46 17.46 10.93
N ASN A 121 -18.42 18.63 10.27
CA ASN A 121 -17.27 19.55 10.23
C ASN A 121 -16.01 18.98 9.53
N GLY A 122 -16.17 18.13 8.52
CA GLY A 122 -15.03 17.61 7.75
C GLY A 122 -14.14 16.64 8.54
N LYS A 123 -14.62 16.13 9.67
CA LYS A 123 -13.96 15.03 10.38
C LYS A 123 -14.20 13.75 9.60
N ALA A 124 -13.36 13.45 8.62
CA ALA A 124 -13.31 12.11 8.07
C ALA A 124 -12.84 11.17 9.19
N ASP A 125 -13.61 10.10 9.46
CA ASP A 125 -13.00 8.94 10.11
C ASP A 125 -12.06 8.33 9.07
N VAL A 126 -10.78 8.73 9.15
CA VAL A 126 -9.73 8.27 8.24
C VAL A 126 -9.39 6.79 8.44
N ASN A 127 -10.00 6.15 9.44
CA ASN A 127 -9.93 4.71 9.59
C ASN A 127 -11.04 4.11 8.73
N GLU A 128 -10.69 3.70 7.52
CA GLU A 128 -11.53 2.80 6.74
C GLU A 128 -11.81 1.55 7.59
N THR A 129 -13.04 1.39 8.05
CA THR A 129 -13.46 0.12 8.62
C THR A 129 -13.85 -0.80 7.49
N THR A 130 -13.11 -1.87 7.30
CA THR A 130 -13.43 -2.88 6.31
C THR A 130 -14.82 -3.48 6.56
N GLU A 131 -15.46 -3.98 5.50
CA GLU A 131 -16.82 -4.53 5.57
C GLU A 131 -16.96 -5.64 6.62
N GLU A 132 -15.93 -6.47 6.80
CA GLU A 132 -15.93 -7.49 7.85
C GLU A 132 -15.95 -6.89 9.26
N VAL A 133 -15.33 -5.74 9.49
CA VAL A 133 -15.36 -5.06 10.80
C VAL A 133 -16.76 -4.49 11.04
N ARG A 134 -17.35 -3.85 10.03
CA ARG A 134 -18.71 -3.30 10.08
C ARG A 134 -19.73 -4.39 10.42
N GLU A 135 -19.71 -5.49 9.68
CA GLU A 135 -20.64 -6.61 9.87
C GLU A 135 -20.38 -7.37 11.18
N TYR A 136 -19.11 -7.48 11.60
CA TYR A 136 -18.79 -8.05 12.91
C TYR A 136 -19.47 -7.27 14.03
N TYR A 137 -19.31 -5.94 14.08
CA TYR A 137 -19.90 -5.12 15.14
C TYR A 137 -21.41 -5.01 15.04
N ARG A 138 -22.00 -4.98 13.83
CA ARG A 138 -23.46 -5.03 13.65
C ARG A 138 -24.09 -6.25 14.31
N LEU A 139 -23.41 -7.40 14.25
CA LEU A 139 -23.92 -8.69 14.69
C LEU A 139 -23.35 -9.17 16.03
N LYS A 140 -22.29 -8.53 16.53
CA LYS A 140 -21.56 -8.94 17.73
C LYS A 140 -22.47 -9.12 18.93
N ASP A 141 -23.28 -8.12 19.26
CA ASP A 141 -24.10 -8.17 20.48
C ASP A 141 -25.17 -9.27 20.41
N LYS A 142 -25.59 -9.64 19.20
CA LYS A 142 -26.55 -10.71 18.96
C LYS A 142 -25.93 -12.10 19.12
N TYR A 143 -24.67 -12.28 18.73
CA TYR A 143 -24.08 -13.62 18.56
C TYR A 143 -22.83 -13.90 19.39
N ALA A 144 -22.18 -12.92 20.00
CA ALA A 144 -20.92 -13.08 20.73
C ALA A 144 -20.97 -14.13 21.85
N ASN A 145 -22.13 -14.30 22.47
CA ASN A 145 -22.34 -15.24 23.58
C ASN A 145 -22.93 -16.59 23.12
N ILE A 146 -23.19 -16.78 21.82
CA ILE A 146 -23.67 -18.05 21.28
C ILE A 146 -22.47 -18.97 21.05
N THR A 147 -22.50 -20.14 21.68
CA THR A 147 -21.42 -21.14 21.58
C THR A 147 -21.75 -22.31 20.67
N THR A 148 -23.03 -22.52 20.35
CA THR A 148 -23.50 -23.61 19.49
C THR A 148 -24.49 -23.11 18.44
N ALA A 149 -24.41 -23.63 17.22
CA ALA A 149 -25.29 -23.21 16.11
C ALA A 149 -26.78 -23.49 16.39
N SER A 150 -27.11 -24.42 17.28
CA SER A 150 -28.47 -24.72 17.70
C SER A 150 -29.09 -23.64 18.59
N ALA A 151 -28.28 -22.84 19.30
CA ALA A 151 -28.76 -21.77 20.16
C ALA A 151 -29.06 -20.46 19.41
N ALA A 152 -28.68 -20.35 18.12
CA ALA A 152 -29.01 -19.20 17.30
C ALA A 152 -30.45 -19.27 16.77
N ALA A 153 -31.22 -18.21 17.02
CA ALA A 153 -32.58 -18.07 16.46
C ALA A 153 -32.59 -18.04 14.93
N ASP A 154 -31.59 -17.37 14.34
CA ASP A 154 -31.32 -17.41 12.89
C ASP A 154 -29.97 -18.09 12.65
N LYS A 155 -30.03 -19.33 12.14
CA LYS A 155 -28.85 -20.16 11.86
C LYS A 155 -28.07 -19.68 10.65
N SER A 156 -28.72 -19.06 9.67
CA SER A 156 -28.08 -18.56 8.45
C SER A 156 -27.27 -17.30 8.75
N GLU A 157 -27.88 -16.35 9.46
CA GLU A 157 -27.21 -15.12 9.87
C GLU A 157 -26.09 -15.41 10.89
N TYR A 158 -26.28 -16.40 11.77
CA TYR A 158 -25.20 -16.87 12.65
C TYR A 158 -24.04 -17.51 11.87
N ALA A 159 -24.32 -18.36 10.87
CA ALA A 159 -23.27 -18.93 10.02
C ALA A 159 -22.51 -17.85 9.22
N TYR A 160 -23.21 -16.80 8.78
CA TYR A 160 -22.59 -15.63 8.18
C TYR A 160 -21.69 -14.89 9.18
N TRP A 161 -22.18 -14.61 10.39
CA TRP A 161 -21.39 -13.97 11.45
C TRP A 161 -20.13 -14.76 11.81
N LEU A 162 -20.19 -16.10 11.85
CA LEU A 162 -19.01 -16.93 12.10
C LEU A 162 -17.93 -16.76 11.01
N LYS A 163 -18.33 -16.64 9.73
CA LYS A 163 -17.39 -16.35 8.63
C LYS A 163 -16.74 -14.98 8.81
N VAL A 164 -17.55 -13.95 9.06
CA VAL A 164 -17.08 -12.57 9.29
C VAL A 164 -16.13 -12.52 10.49
N LYS A 165 -16.51 -13.13 11.62
CA LYS A 165 -15.68 -13.23 12.82
C LYS A 165 -14.34 -13.93 12.54
N SER A 166 -14.35 -15.03 11.79
CA SER A 166 -13.13 -15.75 11.43
C SER A 166 -12.16 -14.89 10.62
N ILE A 167 -12.67 -14.12 9.65
CA ILE A 167 -11.85 -13.22 8.82
C ILE A 167 -11.26 -12.13 9.71
N ARG A 168 -12.11 -11.43 10.48
CA ARG A 168 -11.68 -10.36 11.39
C ARG A 168 -10.63 -10.84 12.38
N ASP A 169 -10.84 -12.00 13.02
CA ASP A 169 -9.91 -12.52 14.02
C ASP A 169 -8.58 -12.94 13.40
N SER A 170 -8.59 -13.51 12.19
CA SER A 170 -7.37 -13.81 11.44
C SER A 170 -6.56 -12.54 11.17
N THR A 171 -7.21 -11.49 10.65
CA THR A 171 -6.58 -10.19 10.37
C THR A 171 -6.00 -9.58 11.65
N VAL A 172 -6.78 -9.53 12.73
CA VAL A 172 -6.34 -8.95 14.00
C VAL A 172 -5.20 -9.74 14.63
N ASN A 173 -5.25 -11.08 14.61
CA ASN A 173 -4.18 -11.91 15.14
C ASN A 173 -2.88 -11.74 14.35
N LYS A 174 -2.98 -11.64 13.01
CA LYS A 174 -1.83 -11.36 12.15
C LYS A 174 -1.21 -10.00 12.50
N SER A 175 -2.01 -8.93 12.51
CA SER A 175 -1.53 -7.58 12.83
C SER A 175 -0.96 -7.51 14.25
N GLN A 176 -1.56 -8.18 15.23
CA GLN A 176 -1.03 -8.24 16.59
C GLN A 176 0.32 -8.97 16.65
N THR A 177 0.48 -10.05 15.87
CA THR A 177 1.74 -10.78 15.76
C THR A 177 2.83 -9.90 15.15
N GLU A 178 2.53 -9.21 14.05
CA GLU A 178 3.44 -8.27 13.40
C GLU A 178 3.82 -7.12 14.35
N LEU A 179 2.86 -6.53 15.06
CA LEU A 179 3.11 -5.51 16.07
C LEU A 179 4.03 -6.02 17.18
N ASN A 180 3.80 -7.23 17.69
CA ASN A 180 4.64 -7.83 18.73
C ASN A 180 6.07 -8.08 18.24
N GLN A 181 6.25 -8.45 16.96
CA GLN A 181 7.57 -8.65 16.34
C GLN A 181 8.30 -7.33 16.10
N LEU A 182 7.59 -6.27 15.71
CA LEU A 182 8.17 -4.97 15.38
C LEU A 182 8.38 -4.06 16.59
N SER A 183 7.58 -4.22 17.66
CA SER A 183 7.65 -3.35 18.84
C SER A 183 9.05 -3.28 19.48
N PRO A 184 9.79 -4.39 19.68
CA PRO A 184 11.16 -4.33 20.20
C PRO A 184 12.12 -3.57 19.29
N LEU A 185 11.98 -3.73 17.96
CA LEU A 185 12.81 -3.03 16.98
C LEU A 185 12.53 -1.53 17.01
N MET A 186 11.26 -1.13 17.07
CA MET A 186 10.87 0.28 17.19
C MET A 186 11.43 0.90 18.47
N ASN A 187 11.33 0.21 19.61
CA ASN A 187 11.89 0.68 20.87
C ASN A 187 13.42 0.86 20.80
N ALA A 188 14.13 -0.08 20.16
CA ALA A 188 15.56 0.04 19.94
C ALA A 188 15.90 1.25 19.07
N LEU A 189 15.21 1.43 17.93
CA LEU A 189 15.42 2.57 17.02
C LEU A 189 15.17 3.91 17.69
N VAL A 190 14.04 4.06 18.41
CA VAL A 190 13.69 5.30 19.11
C VAL A 190 14.72 5.62 20.21
N THR A 191 15.16 4.60 20.95
CA THR A 191 16.12 4.77 22.04
C THR A 191 17.50 5.17 21.51
N THR A 192 18.00 4.49 20.47
CA THR A 192 19.32 4.78 19.90
C THR A 192 19.32 6.12 19.15
N ASP A 193 18.24 6.46 18.45
CA ASP A 193 18.01 7.78 17.86
C ASP A 193 18.13 8.88 18.92
N ALA A 194 17.50 8.71 20.09
CA ALA A 194 17.56 9.67 21.18
C ALA A 194 18.99 9.86 21.74
N TYR A 195 19.74 8.77 21.93
CA TYR A 195 21.14 8.85 22.39
C TYR A 195 22.05 9.56 21.37
N LEU A 196 21.89 9.26 20.08
CA LEU A 196 22.65 9.90 19.00
C LEU A 196 22.32 11.38 18.88
N LYS A 197 21.02 11.74 18.90
CA LYS A 197 20.59 13.14 18.87
C LYS A 197 21.10 13.93 20.06
N LYS A 198 21.05 13.36 21.27
CA LYS A 198 21.60 14.00 22.46
C LYS A 198 23.10 14.27 22.32
N THR A 199 23.85 13.31 21.78
CA THR A 199 25.31 13.44 21.59
C THR A 199 25.67 14.45 20.51
N LEU A 200 24.87 14.51 19.44
CA LEU A 200 25.01 15.47 18.36
C LEU A 200 24.39 16.85 18.68
N ASN A 201 23.84 17.03 19.88
CA ASN A 201 23.14 18.24 20.32
C ASN A 201 21.97 18.65 19.38
N LEU A 202 21.24 17.65 18.88
CA LEU A 202 20.07 17.82 18.00
C LEU A 202 18.77 17.85 18.81
N LYS A 203 17.83 18.67 18.37
CA LYS A 203 16.47 18.76 18.92
C LYS A 203 15.57 17.66 18.36
N ALA A 204 14.43 17.43 19.04
CA ALA A 204 13.37 16.57 18.54
C ALA A 204 12.92 17.00 17.13
N GLY A 205 12.82 16.03 16.21
CA GLY A 205 12.44 16.25 14.80
C GLY A 205 13.60 16.60 13.85
N GLN A 206 14.80 16.90 14.35
CA GLN A 206 15.98 17.03 13.48
C GLN A 206 16.51 15.65 13.09
N SER A 207 17.05 15.52 11.88
CA SER A 207 17.70 14.29 11.39
C SER A 207 19.22 14.43 11.42
N PHE A 208 19.92 13.30 11.39
CA PHE A 208 21.38 13.22 11.22
C PHE A 208 21.72 12.44 9.96
N THR A 209 22.91 12.70 9.41
CA THR A 209 23.44 11.97 8.25
C THR A 209 24.47 10.94 8.67
N LYS A 210 24.86 10.04 7.76
CA LYS A 210 25.97 9.11 7.98
C LYS A 210 27.28 9.83 8.34
N ASN A 211 27.50 11.03 7.81
CA ASN A 211 28.69 11.83 8.15
C ASN A 211 28.64 12.38 9.58
N ASP A 212 27.44 12.63 10.12
CA ASP A 212 27.30 13.08 11.51
C ASP A 212 27.59 11.93 12.50
N LEU A 213 27.24 10.68 12.13
CA LEU A 213 27.58 9.51 12.93
C LEU A 213 29.09 9.30 13.11
N ASN A 214 29.89 9.67 12.11
CA ASN A 214 31.35 9.61 12.20
C ASN A 214 31.94 10.58 13.24
N LYS A 215 31.20 11.63 13.61
CA LYS A 215 31.61 12.60 14.63
C LYS A 215 31.30 12.11 16.06
N VAL A 216 30.51 11.04 16.20
CA VAL A 216 30.16 10.46 17.50
C VAL A 216 31.25 9.48 17.91
N GLU A 217 31.94 9.75 19.01
CA GLU A 217 32.96 8.87 19.58
C GLU A 217 32.33 7.70 20.37
N ASP A 218 32.94 6.52 20.28
CA ASP A 218 32.50 5.29 20.96
C ASP A 218 32.92 5.29 22.44
N THR A 219 32.57 6.34 23.17
CA THR A 219 32.99 6.55 24.57
C THR A 219 32.37 5.58 25.56
N ASN A 220 31.28 4.90 25.17
CA ASN A 220 30.64 3.84 25.95
C ASN A 220 29.90 2.85 25.03
N ASP A 221 29.53 1.70 25.59
CA ASP A 221 28.83 0.64 24.87
C ASP A 221 27.49 1.08 24.29
N THR A 222 26.77 1.98 24.96
CA THR A 222 25.48 2.51 24.48
C THR A 222 25.63 3.29 23.18
N LEU A 223 26.63 4.18 23.07
CA LEU A 223 26.88 4.95 21.84
C LEU A 223 27.41 4.06 20.72
N LYS A 224 28.27 3.10 21.04
CA LYS A 224 28.78 2.12 20.08
C LYS A 224 27.65 1.27 19.49
N GLN A 225 26.76 0.75 20.33
CA GLN A 225 25.58 0.00 19.87
C GLN A 225 24.58 0.87 19.12
N SER A 226 24.40 2.12 19.56
CA SER A 226 23.51 3.07 18.86
C SER A 226 24.00 3.34 17.45
N LYS A 227 25.30 3.56 17.25
CA LYS A 227 25.89 3.74 15.90
C LYS A 227 25.80 2.48 15.05
N TYR A 228 25.89 1.28 15.64
CA TYR A 228 25.79 0.04 14.87
C TYR A 228 24.40 -0.19 14.25
N ILE A 229 23.35 0.35 14.89
CA ILE A 229 21.96 0.20 14.43
C ILE A 229 21.62 1.11 13.23
N TRP A 230 22.35 2.21 13.02
CA TRP A 230 22.08 3.25 12.00
C TRP A 230 23.17 3.31 10.93
#